data_AF-A0A1M4N3P2-F1
#
_entry.id   AF-A0A1M4N3P2-F1
#
_cell.length_a   1.000
_cell.length_b   1.000
_cell.length_c   1.000
_cell.angle_alpha   90.00
_cell.angle_beta   90.00
_cell.angle_gamma   90.00
#
_symmetry.space_group_name_H-M   'P 1'
#
loop_
_entity.id
_entity.type
_entity.pdbx_description
1 polymer ?
#
loop_
_entity_poly.entity_id
_entity_poly.type
_entity_poly.pdbx_seq_one_letter_code
_entity_poly.pdbx_strand_id
1 'polypeptide(L)'
;MNEADVAVITKAAGENLAAFAADGWIERPQTEDPIWWYDELMAQDKCLKTLKAILEKAEYDDQGCLSIAGKEPYRVRVRGRRMRAYQYVYWVCAALIPSRQDVVRHRCHNRQCINPDHLCHGLQQQNIRDEILRRAGQG
;
A
#
# COMPACT_ATOMS: atom_id res chain seq x y z
N MET A 1 7.27 15.08 8.09
CA MET A 1 8.32 14.10 7.76
C MET A 1 9.40 14.83 6.98
N ASN A 2 10.68 14.51 7.16
CA ASN A 2 11.74 15.19 6.40
C ASN A 2 11.85 14.62 4.98
N GLU A 3 12.57 15.31 4.09
CA GLU A 3 12.74 14.90 2.69
C GLU A 3 13.47 13.55 2.55
N ALA A 4 14.43 13.26 3.43
CA ALA A 4 15.20 12.02 3.40
C ALA A 4 14.32 10.80 3.70
N ASP A 5 13.44 10.88 4.70
CA ASP A 5 12.50 9.81 5.04
C ASP A 5 11.52 9.56 3.87
N VAL A 6 11.04 10.64 3.23
CA VAL A 6 10.15 10.53 2.05
C VAL A 6 10.88 9.76 0.95
N ALA A 7 12.14 10.12 0.68
CA ALA A 7 12.95 9.49 -0.35
C ALA A 7 13.23 8.00 -0.04
N VAL A 8 13.47 7.63 1.21
CA VAL A 8 13.67 6.23 1.62
C VAL A 8 12.41 5.41 1.35
N ILE A 9 11.24 5.90 1.77
CA ILE A 9 9.98 5.16 1.60
C ILE A 9 9.60 5.06 0.12
N THR A 10 9.71 6.14 -0.65
CA THR A 10 9.37 6.11 -2.08
C THR A 10 10.34 5.27 -2.90
N LYS A 11 11.63 5.24 -2.54
CA LYS A 11 12.62 4.36 -3.17
C LYS A 11 12.27 2.89 -2.94
N ALA A 12 12.03 2.49 -1.70
CA ALA A 12 11.65 1.10 -1.38
C ALA A 12 10.34 0.69 -2.07
N ALA A 13 9.34 1.58 -2.10
CA ALA A 13 8.12 1.34 -2.85
C ALA A 13 8.38 1.19 -4.36
N GLY A 14 9.28 1.99 -4.93
CA GLY A 14 9.68 1.90 -6.33
C GLY A 14 10.33 0.57 -6.68
N GLU A 15 11.20 0.05 -5.81
CA GLU A 15 11.82 -1.27 -5.97
C GLU A 15 10.77 -2.40 -5.96
N ASN A 16 9.79 -2.33 -5.06
CA ASN A 16 8.70 -3.29 -5.01
C ASN A 16 7.77 -3.21 -6.23
N LEU A 17 7.45 -2.00 -6.70
CA LEU A 17 6.65 -1.79 -7.92
C LEU A 17 7.38 -2.29 -9.18
N ALA A 18 8.70 -2.08 -9.26
CA ALA A 18 9.51 -2.59 -10.35
C ALA A 18 9.54 -4.13 -10.36
N ALA A 19 9.70 -4.75 -9.18
CA ALA A 19 9.62 -6.20 -9.04
C ALA A 19 8.24 -6.74 -9.43
N PHE A 20 7.16 -6.09 -8.98
CA PHE A 20 5.78 -6.43 -9.35
C PHE A 20 5.58 -6.36 -10.87
N ALA A 21 6.03 -5.30 -11.54
CA ALA A 21 5.85 -5.15 -12.98
C ALA A 21 6.72 -6.09 -13.81
N ALA A 22 7.85 -6.57 -13.26
CA ALA A 22 8.74 -7.52 -13.90
C ALA A 22 8.30 -8.99 -13.69
N ASP A 23 7.36 -9.25 -12.78
CA ASP A 23 6.88 -10.59 -12.49
C ASP A 23 5.93 -11.08 -13.60
N GLY A 24 6.48 -11.94 -14.47
CA GLY A 24 5.74 -12.55 -15.59
C GLY A 24 4.62 -13.51 -15.17
N TRP A 25 4.47 -13.81 -13.88
CA TRP A 25 3.38 -14.65 -13.35
C TRP A 25 2.17 -13.83 -12.86
N ILE A 26 2.29 -12.50 -12.76
CA ILE A 26 1.18 -11.65 -12.33
C ILE A 26 0.25 -11.41 -13.52
N GLU A 27 -0.80 -12.22 -13.59
CA GLU A 27 -1.87 -12.02 -14.56
C GLU A 27 -2.76 -10.85 -14.16
N ARG A 28 -3.19 -10.06 -15.16
CA ARG A 28 -4.16 -8.99 -14.95
C ARG A 28 -5.49 -9.58 -14.45
N PRO A 29 -5.98 -9.19 -13.26
CA PRO A 29 -7.23 -9.71 -12.71
C PRO A 29 -8.45 -9.35 -13.57
N GLN A 30 -9.50 -10.17 -13.46
CA GLN A 30 -10.74 -9.99 -14.24
C GLN A 30 -11.87 -9.27 -13.46
N THR A 31 -11.67 -9.02 -12.17
CA THR A 31 -12.66 -8.35 -11.30
C THR A 31 -12.30 -6.88 -11.07
N GLU A 32 -13.31 -6.01 -11.04
CA GLU A 32 -13.17 -4.54 -10.98
C GLU A 32 -12.27 -4.03 -9.84
N ASP A 33 -12.35 -4.61 -8.65
CA ASP A 33 -11.56 -4.13 -7.50
C ASP A 33 -10.05 -4.43 -7.66
N PRO A 34 -9.63 -5.70 -7.88
CA PRO A 34 -8.26 -6.06 -8.24
C PRO A 34 -7.72 -5.41 -9.52
N ILE A 35 -8.52 -5.26 -10.58
CA ILE A 35 -8.05 -4.66 -11.84
C ILE A 35 -7.65 -3.20 -11.65
N TRP A 36 -8.39 -2.47 -10.80
CA TRP A 36 -8.06 -1.08 -10.48
C TRP A 36 -6.68 -0.98 -9.82
N TRP A 37 -6.39 -1.88 -8.87
CA TRP A 37 -5.09 -1.93 -8.18
C TRP A 37 -3.97 -2.38 -9.11
N TYR A 38 -4.19 -3.40 -9.94
CA TYR A 38 -3.24 -3.80 -10.97
C TYR A 38 -2.85 -2.61 -11.85
N ASP A 39 -3.83 -1.91 -12.43
CA ASP A 39 -3.57 -0.77 -13.30
C ASP A 39 -2.89 0.41 -12.55
N GLU A 40 -3.15 0.56 -11.25
CA GLU A 40 -2.51 1.60 -10.42
C GLU A 40 -1.03 1.26 -10.15
N LEU A 41 -0.73 0.01 -9.77
CA LEU A 41 0.63 -0.44 -9.50
C LEU A 41 1.48 -0.49 -10.77
N MET A 42 0.89 -0.84 -11.92
CA MET A 42 1.57 -0.77 -13.22
C MET A 42 1.92 0.66 -13.64
N ALA A 43 1.18 1.68 -13.17
CA ALA A 43 1.45 3.08 -13.44
C ALA A 43 2.48 3.67 -12.43
N GLN A 44 3.66 3.05 -12.34
CA GLN A 44 4.66 3.26 -11.28
C GLN A 44 4.96 4.75 -10.99
N ASP A 45 5.26 5.55 -12.02
CA ASP A 45 5.57 6.98 -11.86
C ASP A 45 4.44 7.76 -11.19
N LYS A 46 3.20 7.50 -11.62
CA LYS A 46 2.00 8.17 -11.08
C LYS A 46 1.70 7.69 -9.67
N CYS A 47 1.89 6.40 -9.43
CA CYS A 47 1.73 5.76 -8.14
C CYS A 47 2.71 6.36 -7.11
N LEU A 48 4.00 6.43 -7.45
CA LEU A 48 5.04 7.02 -6.61
C LEU A 48 4.83 8.53 -6.39
N LYS A 49 4.41 9.27 -7.42
CA LYS A 49 4.06 10.70 -7.26
C LYS A 49 2.94 10.91 -6.25
N THR A 50 1.94 10.05 -6.28
CA THR A 50 0.80 10.11 -5.35
C THR A 50 1.21 9.71 -3.94
N LEU A 51 2.00 8.64 -3.79
CA LEU A 51 2.58 8.23 -2.51
C LEU A 51 3.40 9.37 -1.89
N LYS A 52 4.32 9.97 -2.66
CA LYS A 52 5.13 11.11 -2.23
C LYS A 52 4.27 12.27 -1.72
N ALA A 53 3.26 12.67 -2.50
CA ALA A 53 2.37 13.77 -2.14
C ALA A 53 1.51 13.50 -0.88
N ILE A 54 1.30 12.23 -0.51
CA ILE A 54 0.64 11.87 0.76
C ILE A 54 1.63 12.00 1.92
N LEU A 55 2.83 11.43 1.77
CA LEU A 55 3.86 11.42 2.82
C LEU A 55 4.34 12.82 3.19
N GLU A 56 4.49 13.71 2.20
CA GLU A 56 4.90 15.11 2.40
C GLU A 56 3.91 15.93 3.24
N LYS A 57 2.65 15.49 3.36
CA LYS A 57 1.63 16.16 4.20
C LYS A 57 1.64 15.72 5.65
N ALA A 58 2.40 14.68 5.98
CA ALA A 58 2.32 14.02 7.26
C ALA A 58 3.48 14.38 8.18
N GLU A 59 3.22 14.39 9.47
CA GLU A 59 4.17 14.69 10.53
C GLU A 59 4.31 13.49 11.46
N TYR A 60 5.51 13.31 12.01
CA TYR A 60 5.74 12.32 13.05
C TYR A 60 5.26 12.89 14.38
N ASP A 61 4.57 12.07 15.16
CA ASP A 61 4.41 12.30 16.58
C ASP A 61 5.57 11.71 17.40
N ASP A 62 5.53 11.92 18.70
CA ASP A 62 6.50 11.42 19.68
C ASP A 62 6.53 9.87 19.77
N GLN A 63 5.49 9.20 19.27
CA GLN A 63 5.38 7.74 19.21
C GLN A 63 5.79 7.17 17.84
N GLY A 64 6.34 8.00 16.95
CA GLY A 64 6.77 7.59 15.61
C GLY A 64 5.61 7.30 14.64
N CYS A 65 4.37 7.63 14.99
CA CYS A 65 3.27 7.55 14.05
C CYS A 65 3.35 8.71 13.07
N LEU A 66 3.24 8.40 11.78
CA LEU A 66 3.20 9.40 10.72
C LEU A 66 1.74 9.73 10.43
N SER A 67 1.28 10.94 10.73
CA SER A 67 -0.14 11.31 10.59
C SER A 67 -0.31 12.65 9.86
N ILE A 68 -1.41 12.78 9.12
CA ILE A 68 -1.84 14.06 8.53
C ILE A 68 -2.85 14.66 9.49
N ALA A 69 -2.66 15.92 9.88
CA ALA A 69 -3.49 16.60 10.87
C ALA A 69 -5.00 16.47 10.56
N GLY A 70 -5.78 16.04 11.55
CA GLY A 70 -7.21 15.83 11.42
C GLY A 70 -7.82 15.08 12.61
N LYS A 71 -9.15 14.96 12.61
CA LYS A 71 -9.90 14.14 13.59
C LYS A 71 -10.20 12.74 13.07
N GLU A 72 -10.16 12.56 11.76
CA GLU A 72 -10.53 11.34 11.06
C GLU A 72 -9.36 10.86 10.18
N PRO A 73 -9.25 9.55 9.87
CA PRO A 73 -8.24 9.06 8.94
C PRO A 73 -8.29 9.81 7.61
N TYR A 74 -7.15 10.34 7.18
CA TYR A 74 -7.04 11.10 5.94
C TYR A 74 -7.53 10.27 4.75
N ARG A 75 -8.25 10.91 3.82
CA ARG A 75 -8.82 10.24 2.64
C ARG A 75 -8.24 10.84 1.37
N VAL A 76 -7.90 9.97 0.45
CA VAL A 76 -7.37 10.33 -0.87
C VAL A 76 -8.34 9.93 -1.96
N ARG A 77 -8.27 10.62 -3.09
CA ARG A 77 -8.98 10.26 -4.32
C ARG A 77 -7.97 9.98 -5.42
N VAL A 78 -7.90 8.74 -5.87
CA VAL A 78 -6.98 8.28 -6.91
C VAL A 78 -7.83 7.67 -8.01
N ARG A 79 -7.64 8.08 -9.27
CA ARG A 79 -8.39 7.58 -10.45
C ARG A 79 -9.90 7.42 -10.18
N GLY A 80 -10.52 8.44 -9.59
CA GLY A 80 -11.95 8.45 -9.26
C GLY A 80 -12.34 7.70 -7.97
N ARG A 81 -11.52 6.77 -7.46
CA ARG A 81 -11.75 5.97 -6.26
C ARG A 81 -11.34 6.71 -4.99
N ARG A 82 -12.20 6.72 -3.97
CA ARG A 82 -11.93 7.28 -2.65
C ARG A 82 -11.51 6.17 -1.68
N MET A 83 -10.42 6.37 -0.95
CA MET A 83 -9.94 5.42 0.07
C MET A 83 -9.21 6.14 1.20
N ARG A 84 -8.90 5.42 2.28
CA ARG A 84 -8.09 5.96 3.38
C ARG A 84 -6.61 5.96 2.98
N ALA A 85 -5.89 7.00 3.34
CA ALA A 85 -4.50 7.20 2.95
C ALA A 85 -3.60 6.05 3.41
N TYR A 86 -3.79 5.55 4.63
CA TYR A 86 -3.03 4.41 5.14
C TYR A 86 -3.23 3.15 4.29
N GLN A 87 -4.42 2.94 3.70
CA GLN A 87 -4.66 1.80 2.82
C GLN A 87 -3.84 1.96 1.54
N TYR A 88 -3.88 3.14 0.93
CA TYR A 88 -3.11 3.44 -0.27
C TYR A 88 -1.61 3.29 -0.03
N VAL A 89 -1.10 3.90 1.04
CA VAL A 89 0.32 3.79 1.42
C VAL A 89 0.72 2.33 1.60
N TYR A 90 -0.05 1.54 2.34
CA TYR A 90 0.27 0.14 2.56
C TYR A 90 0.31 -0.69 1.27
N TRP A 91 -0.75 -0.64 0.46
CA TRP A 91 -0.84 -1.47 -0.76
C TRP A 91 0.23 -1.09 -1.80
N VAL A 92 0.54 0.20 -1.92
CA VAL A 92 1.59 0.69 -2.83
C VAL A 92 2.98 0.32 -2.32
N CYS A 93 3.28 0.57 -1.04
CA CYS A 93 4.59 0.22 -0.49
C CYS A 93 4.85 -1.28 -0.55
N ALA A 94 3.82 -2.12 -0.38
CA ALA A 94 3.95 -3.57 -0.49
C ALA A 94 3.88 -4.09 -1.94
N ALA A 95 3.47 -3.26 -2.91
CA ALA A 95 3.14 -3.65 -4.27
C ALA A 95 2.22 -4.89 -4.34
N LEU A 96 1.14 -4.88 -3.55
CA LEU A 96 0.18 -5.98 -3.46
C LEU A 96 -1.19 -5.57 -4.00
N ILE A 97 -1.80 -6.47 -4.79
CA ILE A 97 -3.20 -6.35 -5.22
C ILE A 97 -4.10 -6.92 -4.11
N PRO A 98 -4.88 -6.10 -3.40
CA PRO A 98 -5.77 -6.61 -2.37
C PRO A 98 -6.99 -7.34 -2.95
N SER A 99 -7.34 -8.44 -2.29
CA SER A 99 -8.65 -9.08 -2.41
C SER A 99 -9.73 -8.29 -1.65
N ARG A 100 -11.00 -8.65 -1.84
CA ARG A 100 -12.12 -8.05 -1.07
C ARG A 100 -12.09 -8.35 0.42
N GLN A 101 -11.38 -9.41 0.82
CA GLN A 101 -11.29 -9.86 2.21
C GLN A 101 -10.06 -9.28 2.93
N ASP A 102 -9.20 -8.60 2.18
CA ASP A 102 -7.97 -8.03 2.68
C ASP A 102 -8.25 -6.68 3.32
N VAL A 103 -7.69 -6.49 4.51
CA VAL A 103 -7.78 -5.25 5.27
C VAL A 103 -6.39 -4.79 5.67
N VAL A 104 -6.21 -3.48 5.76
CA VAL A 104 -4.99 -2.90 6.34
C VAL A 104 -5.26 -2.61 7.81
N ARG A 105 -4.43 -3.17 8.69
CA ARG A 105 -4.51 -2.97 10.14
C ARG A 105 -3.35 -2.12 10.62
N HIS A 106 -3.60 -1.35 11.66
CA HIS A 106 -2.58 -0.64 12.40
C HIS A 106 -1.96 -1.57 13.44
N ARG A 107 -0.63 -1.57 13.54
CA ARG A 107 0.13 -2.12 14.67
C ARG A 107 0.21 -1.12 15.82
N CYS A 108 0.03 0.17 15.53
CA CYS A 108 -0.12 1.23 16.51
C CYS A 108 -1.58 1.42 16.93
N HIS A 109 -1.82 2.11 18.04
CA HIS A 109 -3.16 2.52 18.48
C HIS A 109 -3.66 3.82 17.82
N ASN A 110 -2.94 4.34 16.83
CA ASN A 110 -3.29 5.55 16.08
C ASN A 110 -3.95 5.20 14.72
N ARG A 111 -5.27 5.44 14.61
CA ARG A 111 -6.06 5.17 13.39
C ARG A 111 -5.75 6.10 12.22
N GLN A 112 -5.08 7.22 12.47
CA GLN A 112 -4.67 8.20 11.45
C GLN A 112 -3.28 7.91 10.90
N CYS A 113 -2.52 7.02 11.55
CA CYS A 113 -1.16 6.71 11.16
C CYS A 113 -1.13 6.11 9.75
N ILE A 114 -0.26 6.67 8.91
CA ILE A 114 0.06 6.24 7.56
C ILE A 114 1.50 5.70 7.45
N ASN A 115 2.25 5.62 8.57
CA ASN A 115 3.61 5.06 8.56
C ASN A 115 3.55 3.60 8.07
N PRO A 116 4.21 3.25 6.94
CA PRO A 116 4.20 1.88 6.41
C PRO A 116 4.59 0.81 7.44
N ASP A 117 5.56 1.10 8.32
CA ASP A 117 6.06 0.16 9.33
C ASP A 117 5.04 -0.11 10.45
N HIS A 118 4.10 0.82 10.64
CA HIS A 118 3.00 0.70 11.58
C HIS A 118 1.75 0.07 10.95
N LEU A 119 1.82 -0.32 9.68
CA LEU A 119 0.72 -0.95 8.95
C LEU A 119 1.03 -2.41 8.66
N CYS A 120 0.00 -3.24 8.66
CA CYS A 120 0.16 -4.65 8.30
C CYS A 120 -1.04 -5.18 7.56
N HIS A 121 -0.77 -6.22 6.77
CA HIS A 121 -1.82 -7.01 6.15
C HIS A 121 -2.66 -7.69 7.23
N GLY A 122 -3.96 -7.48 7.19
CA GLY A 122 -4.95 -8.31 7.85
C GLY A 122 -5.70 -9.10 6.81
N LEU A 123 -5.72 -10.41 6.98
CA LEU A 123 -6.75 -11.23 6.36
C LEU A 123 -7.83 -11.39 7.42
N GLN A 124 -9.11 -11.32 7.04
CA GLN A 124 -10.16 -11.60 8.01
C GLN A 124 -10.00 -13.00 8.63
N GLN A 125 -9.36 -13.94 7.92
CA GLN A 125 -8.52 -15.03 8.47
C GLN A 125 -7.40 -15.37 7.46
N GLN A 126 -6.18 -15.58 7.95
CA GLN A 126 -4.91 -15.81 7.23
C GLN A 126 -5.03 -16.46 5.83
N ASN A 127 -4.47 -15.85 4.77
CA ASN A 127 -3.93 -16.52 3.57
C ASN A 127 -3.23 -15.58 2.56
N ILE A 128 -1.93 -15.34 2.73
CA ILE A 128 -1.07 -14.82 1.64
C ILE A 128 0.15 -15.71 1.36
N ARG A 129 0.54 -16.59 2.29
CA ARG A 129 1.65 -17.52 2.07
C ARG A 129 1.24 -18.89 1.50
N ASP A 130 -0.02 -19.31 1.63
CA ASP A 130 -0.47 -20.62 1.14
C ASP A 130 -0.73 -20.64 -0.38
N GLU A 131 -1.17 -19.53 -0.98
CA GLU A 131 -1.48 -19.47 -2.43
C GLU A 131 -0.20 -19.54 -3.29
N ILE A 132 0.89 -18.93 -2.81
CA ILE A 132 2.19 -18.91 -3.50
C ILE A 132 2.85 -20.31 -3.43
N LEU A 133 2.72 -21.02 -2.30
CA LEU A 133 3.27 -22.37 -2.13
C LEU A 133 2.45 -23.46 -2.83
N ARG A 134 1.13 -23.32 -2.95
CA ARG A 134 0.29 -24.32 -3.67
C ARG A 134 0.59 -24.41 -5.16
N ARG A 135 0.96 -23.30 -5.82
CA ARG A 135 1.29 -23.28 -7.25
C ARG A 135 2.71 -23.72 -7.57
N ALA A 136 3.63 -23.64 -6.60
CA ALA A 136 5.01 -24.11 -6.75
C ALA A 136 5.19 -25.62 -6.46
N GLY A 137 4.15 -26.31 -5.98
CA GLY A 137 4.21 -27.71 -5.52
C GLY A 137 3.43 -28.74 -6.35
N GLN A 138 2.89 -28.36 -7.52
CA GLN A 138 2.34 -29.32 -8.49
C GLN A 138 3.30 -29.43 -9.67
N GLY A 139 4.40 -30.15 -9.43
CA GLY A 139 5.13 -30.86 -10.48
C GLY A 139 4.46 -32.18 -10.80
#